data_AF-A0A1B0DC74-F1
#
_entry.id   AF-A0A1B0DC74-F1
#
_cell.length_a   1.000
_cell.length_b   1.000
_cell.length_c   1.000
_cell.angle_alpha   90.00
_cell.angle_beta   90.00
_cell.angle_gamma   90.00
#
_symmetry.space_group_name_H-M   'P 1'
#
loop_
_entity.id
_entity.type
_entity.pdbx_description
1 polymer ?
#
loop_
_entity_poly.entity_id
_entity_poly.type
_entity_poly.pdbx_seq_one_letter_code
_entity_poly.pdbx_strand_id
1 'polypeptide(L)'
;MRWIQPKDGFSTGIEVYNCIVRRKVPLILRRKYLATLYTCGPTVYDDTHIGHASTYVKLDAIRRILYNHFGIRVFSVMNITDIDDKIIRKSHERKCLWETIARENEDKFWKDLRALDVLEPHVKMRNFISFVNKEINSSSNEGQSSPEVGIIRICREFILECLKNFGFSIPGENAESLHGSPADNVLDKIIEIRNSLRKEKDFSAADAIRDGLRDVGIEIKDHGQLSSWSRR
;
A
#
# COMPACT_ATOMS: atom_id res chain seq x y z
N MET A 1 1.87 -15.03 18.50
CA MET A 1 1.14 -14.86 17.23
C MET A 1 0.70 -16.23 16.73
N ARG A 2 -0.51 -16.35 16.16
CA ARG A 2 -1.04 -17.61 15.61
C ARG A 2 -1.20 -17.45 14.11
N TRP A 3 -0.73 -18.42 13.33
CA TRP A 3 -1.02 -18.47 11.90
C TRP A 3 -2.47 -18.90 11.72
N ILE A 4 -3.24 -18.06 11.03
CA ILE A 4 -4.62 -18.31 10.67
C ILE A 4 -4.61 -18.62 9.18
N GLN A 5 -5.07 -19.82 8.83
CA GLN A 5 -5.19 -20.21 7.43
C GLN A 5 -6.22 -19.29 6.75
N PRO A 6 -5.87 -18.67 5.60
CA PRO A 6 -6.84 -17.96 4.78
C PRO A 6 -8.04 -18.86 4.44
N LYS A 7 -9.26 -18.36 4.67
CA LYS A 7 -10.50 -19.08 4.31
C LYS A 7 -10.68 -19.16 2.80
N ASP A 8 -10.25 -18.10 2.11
CA ASP A 8 -10.31 -17.96 0.66
C ASP A 8 -8.90 -18.01 0.07
N GLY A 9 -8.73 -18.74 -1.03
CA GLY A 9 -7.47 -18.83 -1.76
C GLY A 9 -7.28 -20.16 -2.47
N PHE A 10 -6.23 -20.25 -3.27
CA PHE A 10 -5.88 -21.41 -4.06
C PHE A 10 -4.72 -22.15 -3.39
N SER A 11 -4.98 -23.36 -2.91
CA SER A 11 -3.92 -24.24 -2.40
C SER A 11 -2.97 -24.65 -3.53
N THR A 12 -1.68 -24.61 -3.25
CA THR A 12 -0.63 -24.97 -4.22
C THR A 12 -0.08 -26.38 -4.04
N GLY A 13 -0.39 -27.03 -2.91
CA GLY A 13 0.28 -28.28 -2.50
C GLY A 13 1.72 -28.09 -2.01
N ILE A 14 2.21 -26.85 -1.94
CA ILE A 14 3.54 -26.50 -1.46
C ILE A 14 3.45 -26.10 0.01
N GLU A 15 4.43 -26.51 0.81
CA GLU A 15 4.60 -26.04 2.17
C GLU A 15 5.78 -25.08 2.28
N VAL A 16 5.61 -23.99 3.01
CA VAL A 16 6.64 -22.98 3.29
C VAL A 16 6.88 -22.87 4.79
N TYR A 17 8.13 -22.65 5.19
CA TYR A 17 8.45 -22.41 6.58
C TYR A 17 8.08 -20.99 6.99
N ASN A 18 7.16 -20.85 7.94
CA ASN A 18 6.76 -19.54 8.47
C ASN A 18 7.53 -19.25 9.75
N CYS A 19 8.40 -18.24 9.72
CA CYS A 19 9.27 -17.86 10.83
C CYS A 19 8.52 -17.36 12.08
N ILE A 20 7.31 -16.80 11.92
CA ILE A 20 6.51 -16.27 13.03
C ILE A 20 5.97 -17.41 13.89
N VAL A 21 5.49 -18.48 13.25
CA VAL A 21 4.95 -19.66 13.94
C VAL A 21 5.93 -20.84 14.01
N ARG A 22 7.14 -20.66 13.46
CA ARG A 22 8.24 -21.63 13.45
C ARG A 22 7.86 -23.03 12.97
N ARG A 23 6.96 -23.12 12.01
CA ARG A 23 6.49 -24.39 11.42
C ARG A 23 6.23 -24.24 9.93
N LYS A 24 6.18 -25.38 9.24
CA LYS A 24 5.69 -25.44 7.87
C LYS A 24 4.19 -25.15 7.84
N VAL A 25 3.77 -24.35 6.87
CA VAL A 25 2.37 -24.02 6.59
C VAL A 25 2.13 -24.11 5.09
N PRO A 26 0.91 -24.41 4.63
CA PRO A 26 0.61 -24.45 3.20
C PRO A 26 0.77 -23.06 2.58
N LEU A 27 1.36 -23.02 1.39
CA LEU A 27 1.36 -21.83 0.54
C LEU A 27 0.01 -21.73 -0.17
N ILE A 28 -0.80 -20.75 0.24
CA ILE A 28 -2.11 -20.47 -0.32
C ILE A 28 -2.04 -19.14 -1.06
N LEU A 29 -2.35 -19.16 -2.35
CA LEU A 29 -2.29 -17.98 -3.21
C LEU A 29 -3.64 -17.26 -3.24
N ARG A 30 -3.65 -15.94 -3.28
CA ARG A 30 -4.89 -15.18 -3.50
C ARG A 30 -5.42 -15.32 -4.92
N ARG A 31 -4.53 -15.47 -5.91
CA ARG A 31 -4.88 -15.69 -7.33
C ARG A 31 -4.25 -16.99 -7.83
N LYS A 32 -5.02 -17.77 -8.60
CA LYS A 32 -4.53 -19.03 -9.17
C LYS A 32 -3.30 -18.77 -10.04
N TYR A 33 -2.23 -19.53 -9.82
CA TYR A 33 -0.95 -19.45 -10.54
C TYR A 33 -0.19 -18.11 -10.42
N LEU A 34 -0.52 -17.25 -9.46
CA LEU A 34 0.19 -15.99 -9.22
C LEU A 34 0.54 -15.83 -7.74
N ALA A 35 1.84 -15.82 -7.44
CA ALA A 35 2.39 -15.44 -6.16
C ALA A 35 2.91 -13.99 -6.23
N THR A 36 2.72 -13.24 -5.15
CA THR A 36 3.37 -11.95 -4.93
C THR A 36 4.51 -12.15 -3.94
N LEU A 37 5.67 -11.57 -4.21
CA LEU A 37 6.86 -11.68 -3.37
C LEU A 37 7.46 -10.29 -3.13
N TYR A 38 7.51 -9.87 -1.88
CA TYR A 38 8.31 -8.73 -1.45
C TYR A 38 9.66 -9.20 -0.94
N THR A 39 10.73 -8.48 -1.23
CA THR A 39 12.07 -8.75 -0.74
C THR A 39 12.74 -7.46 -0.29
N CYS A 40 13.34 -7.48 0.90
CA CYS A 40 14.19 -6.38 1.35
C CYS A 40 15.42 -6.29 0.46
N GLY A 41 15.62 -5.16 -0.23
CA GLY A 41 16.85 -4.93 -0.99
C GLY A 41 17.97 -4.32 -0.14
N PRO A 42 19.13 -4.00 -0.76
CA PRO A 42 20.30 -3.53 -0.05
C PRO A 42 20.17 -2.08 0.43
N THR A 43 20.93 -1.75 1.48
CA THR A 43 21.36 -0.37 1.75
C THR A 43 22.58 -0.08 0.90
N VAL A 44 22.46 0.81 -0.08
CA VAL A 44 23.47 1.04 -1.14
C VAL A 44 24.60 1.99 -0.69
N TYR A 45 25.19 1.67 0.46
CA TYR A 45 26.36 2.38 1.00
C TYR A 45 27.68 1.73 0.60
N ASP A 46 27.71 0.44 0.25
CA ASP A 46 28.93 -0.30 -0.07
C ASP A 46 28.71 -1.41 -1.09
N ASP A 47 29.84 -2.02 -1.49
CA ASP A 47 29.87 -3.14 -2.43
C ASP A 47 29.12 -4.39 -1.90
N THR A 48 28.54 -5.15 -2.83
CA THR A 48 27.82 -6.39 -2.51
C THR A 48 28.77 -7.45 -1.97
N HIS A 49 28.59 -7.86 -0.72
CA HIS A 49 29.32 -9.02 -0.18
C HIS A 49 28.57 -10.33 -0.43
N ILE A 50 29.26 -11.46 -0.24
CA ILE A 50 28.72 -12.81 -0.49
C ILE A 50 27.41 -13.12 0.25
N GLY A 51 27.22 -12.56 1.45
CA GLY A 51 25.95 -12.69 2.20
C GLY A 51 24.73 -12.13 1.46
N HIS A 52 24.87 -10.97 0.80
CA HIS A 52 23.81 -10.40 -0.03
C HIS A 52 23.57 -11.28 -1.25
N ALA A 53 24.63 -11.63 -1.99
CA ALA A 53 24.54 -12.49 -3.17
C ALA A 53 23.83 -13.83 -2.86
N SER A 54 24.20 -14.51 -1.77
CA SER A 54 23.58 -15.77 -1.36
C SER A 54 22.08 -15.65 -1.13
N THR A 55 21.63 -14.52 -0.58
CA THR A 55 20.21 -14.28 -0.29
C THR A 55 19.42 -14.15 -1.59
N TYR A 56 19.89 -13.32 -2.52
CA TYR A 56 19.18 -13.09 -3.78
C TYR A 56 19.22 -14.30 -4.71
N VAL A 57 20.32 -15.05 -4.75
CA VAL A 57 20.40 -16.32 -5.51
C VAL A 57 19.40 -17.35 -4.98
N LYS A 58 19.25 -17.49 -3.65
CA LYS A 58 18.26 -18.41 -3.07
C LYS A 58 16.83 -18.00 -3.42
N LEU A 59 16.52 -16.70 -3.35
CA LEU A 59 15.20 -16.18 -3.71
C LEU A 59 14.89 -16.36 -5.20
N ASP A 60 15.90 -16.18 -6.06
CA ASP A 60 15.78 -16.45 -7.48
C ASP A 60 15.54 -17.93 -7.78
N ALA A 61 16.28 -18.83 -7.12
CA ALA A 61 16.04 -20.26 -7.22
C ALA A 61 14.60 -20.63 -6.83
N ILE A 62 14.07 -20.05 -5.75
CA ILE A 62 12.67 -20.23 -5.36
C ILE A 62 11.72 -19.73 -6.45
N ARG A 63 11.94 -18.53 -7.01
CA ARG A 63 11.12 -17.98 -8.11
C ARG A 63 11.12 -18.92 -9.32
N ARG A 64 12.29 -19.42 -9.71
CA ARG A 64 12.46 -20.34 -10.85
C ARG A 64 11.78 -21.68 -10.58
N ILE A 65 11.90 -22.24 -9.37
CA ILE A 65 11.22 -23.48 -8.97
C ILE A 65 9.70 -23.30 -9.06
N LEU A 66 9.16 -22.22 -8.48
CA LEU A 66 7.72 -21.94 -8.51
C LEU A 66 7.19 -21.82 -9.94
N TYR A 67 7.92 -21.16 -10.82
CA TYR A 67 7.51 -21.00 -12.21
C TYR A 67 7.66 -22.28 -13.03
N ASN A 68 8.86 -22.89 -13.03
CA ASN A 68 9.20 -24.01 -13.92
C ASN A 68 8.56 -25.33 -13.50
N HIS A 69 8.39 -25.59 -12.20
CA HIS A 69 7.86 -26.87 -11.72
C HIS A 69 6.38 -26.80 -11.33
N PHE A 70 5.92 -25.65 -10.83
CA PHE A 70 4.54 -25.51 -10.33
C PHE A 70 3.67 -24.60 -11.21
N GLY A 71 4.23 -23.99 -12.26
CA GLY A 71 3.50 -23.07 -13.14
C GLY A 71 3.05 -21.78 -12.43
N ILE A 72 3.60 -21.47 -11.26
CA ILE A 72 3.24 -20.30 -10.47
C ILE A 72 4.15 -19.14 -10.86
N ARG A 73 3.56 -18.11 -11.48
CA ARG A 73 4.27 -16.86 -11.77
C ARG A 73 4.51 -16.10 -10.48
N VAL A 74 5.69 -15.52 -10.32
CA VAL A 74 6.03 -14.72 -9.15
C VAL A 74 6.19 -13.26 -9.55
N PHE A 75 5.25 -12.42 -9.13
CA PHE A 75 5.38 -10.97 -9.22
C PHE A 75 6.22 -10.47 -8.05
N SER A 76 7.40 -9.93 -8.35
CA SER A 76 8.42 -9.61 -7.36
C SER A 76 8.64 -8.10 -7.23
N VAL A 77 8.64 -7.61 -6.00
CA VAL A 77 8.91 -6.21 -5.62
C VAL A 77 10.09 -6.18 -4.66
N MET A 78 11.00 -5.23 -4.87
CA MET A 78 12.17 -5.01 -4.00
C MET A 78 12.33 -3.52 -3.72
N ASN A 79 12.57 -3.15 -2.45
CA ASN A 79 12.98 -1.79 -2.10
C ASN A 79 14.49 -1.63 -2.27
N ILE A 80 14.95 -0.42 -2.55
CA ILE A 80 16.37 -0.03 -2.44
C ILE A 80 16.46 1.06 -1.39
N THR A 81 17.30 0.86 -0.38
CA THR A 81 17.52 1.85 0.67
C THR A 81 18.66 2.77 0.24
N ASP A 82 18.30 3.88 -0.39
CA ASP A 82 19.18 4.93 -0.93
C ASP A 82 19.44 6.08 0.05
N ILE A 83 18.71 6.13 1.17
CA ILE A 83 18.90 7.08 2.28
C ILE A 83 19.04 6.29 3.58
N ASP A 84 20.20 6.40 4.22
CA ASP A 84 20.55 5.74 5.49
C ASP A 84 21.74 6.47 6.14
N ASP A 85 21.84 6.45 7.47
CA ASP A 85 22.96 7.07 8.19
C ASP A 85 24.34 6.57 7.70
N LYS A 86 24.43 5.30 7.27
CA LYS A 86 25.67 4.75 6.69
C LYS A 86 26.06 5.43 5.38
N ILE A 87 25.08 5.76 4.53
CA ILE A 87 25.30 6.46 3.26
C ILE A 87 25.74 7.90 3.55
N ILE A 88 25.07 8.56 4.49
CA ILE A 88 25.38 9.94 4.91
C ILE A 88 26.80 10.02 5.47
N ARG A 89 27.19 9.13 6.40
CA ARG A 89 28.56 9.09 6.93
C ARG A 89 29.60 8.91 5.83
N LYS A 90 29.39 7.96 4.91
CA LYS A 90 30.31 7.71 3.79
C LYS A 90 30.41 8.90 2.83
N SER A 91 29.34 9.68 2.69
CA SER A 91 29.34 10.91 1.88
C SER A 91 30.25 11.98 2.46
N HIS A 92 30.24 12.14 3.79
CA HIS A 92 31.16 13.05 4.49
C HIS A 92 32.61 12.59 4.39
N GLU A 93 32.86 11.29 4.53
CA GLU A 93 34.21 10.70 4.40
C GLU A 93 34.80 10.90 2.99
N ARG A 94 34.00 10.65 1.94
CA ARG A 94 34.42 10.81 0.54
C ARG A 94 34.30 12.24 0.00
N LYS A 95 33.73 13.17 0.77
CA LYS A 95 33.46 14.56 0.35
C LYS A 95 32.69 14.65 -0.97
N CYS A 96 31.64 13.85 -1.11
CA CYS A 96 30.78 13.83 -2.30
C CYS A 96 29.30 13.77 -1.90
N LEU A 97 28.41 13.94 -2.87
CA LEU A 97 26.96 13.87 -2.62
C LEU A 97 26.54 12.44 -2.28
N TRP A 98 25.66 12.28 -1.28
CA TRP A 98 25.14 10.98 -0.86
C TRP A 98 24.40 10.28 -2.01
N GLU A 99 23.72 11.03 -2.90
CA GLU A 99 23.07 10.43 -4.07
C GLU A 99 24.08 9.76 -5.00
N THR A 100 25.28 10.33 -5.14
CA THR A 100 26.33 9.76 -6.00
C THR A 100 26.78 8.41 -5.45
N ILE A 101 27.03 8.33 -4.14
CA ILE A 101 27.38 7.07 -3.47
C ILE A 101 26.26 6.04 -3.63
N ALA A 102 25.01 6.44 -3.39
CA ALA A 102 23.87 5.53 -3.50
C ALA A 102 23.73 4.96 -4.91
N ARG A 103 23.85 5.81 -5.94
CA ARG A 103 23.75 5.42 -7.36
C ARG A 103 24.89 4.50 -7.77
N GLU A 104 26.13 4.85 -7.45
CA GLU A 104 27.31 4.03 -7.78
C GLU A 104 27.22 2.63 -7.20
N ASN A 105 26.87 2.51 -5.91
CA ASN A 105 26.77 1.21 -5.25
C ASN A 105 25.56 0.42 -5.73
N GLU A 106 24.45 1.08 -6.06
CA GLU A 106 23.31 0.37 -6.65
C GLU A 106 23.63 -0.20 -8.04
N ASP A 107 24.33 0.56 -8.88
CA ASP A 107 24.71 0.10 -10.22
C ASP A 107 25.65 -1.10 -10.14
N LYS A 108 26.60 -1.08 -9.19
CA LYS A 108 27.44 -2.24 -8.86
C LYS A 108 26.61 -3.42 -8.37
N PHE A 109 25.68 -3.20 -7.44
CA PHE A 109 24.79 -4.23 -6.93
C PHE A 109 24.02 -4.95 -8.06
N TRP A 110 23.43 -4.20 -8.98
CA TRP A 110 22.73 -4.79 -10.12
C TRP A 110 23.68 -5.46 -11.10
N LYS A 111 24.89 -4.92 -11.29
CA LYS A 111 25.92 -5.56 -12.12
C LYS A 111 26.30 -6.94 -11.55
N ASP A 112 26.50 -7.03 -10.24
CA ASP A 112 26.85 -8.27 -9.55
C ASP A 112 25.71 -9.30 -9.66
N LEU A 113 24.46 -8.88 -9.42
CA LEU A 113 23.31 -9.79 -9.54
C LEU A 113 23.10 -10.30 -10.96
N ARG A 114 23.28 -9.44 -11.97
CA ARG A 114 23.22 -9.88 -13.38
C ARG A 114 24.35 -10.84 -13.73
N ALA A 115 25.54 -10.64 -13.19
CA ALA A 115 26.65 -11.57 -13.38
C ALA A 115 26.37 -12.95 -12.76
N LEU A 116 25.51 -13.02 -11.74
CA LEU A 116 25.04 -14.25 -11.11
C LEU A 116 23.76 -14.84 -11.75
N ASP A 117 23.29 -14.29 -12.87
CA ASP A 117 22.02 -14.67 -13.54
C ASP A 117 20.78 -14.60 -12.61
N VAL A 118 20.79 -13.66 -11.65
CA VAL A 118 19.64 -13.42 -10.78
C VAL A 118 18.60 -12.59 -11.54
N LEU A 119 17.35 -13.05 -11.58
CA LEU A 119 16.27 -12.31 -12.22
C LEU A 119 15.96 -11.05 -11.43
N GLU A 120 15.95 -9.91 -12.12
CA GLU A 120 15.55 -8.65 -11.52
C GLU A 120 14.08 -8.71 -11.03
N PRO A 121 13.73 -7.95 -9.97
CA PRO A 121 12.36 -7.77 -9.55
C PRO A 121 11.58 -6.97 -10.61
N HIS A 122 10.27 -7.15 -10.65
CA HIS A 122 9.39 -6.43 -11.58
C HIS A 122 9.29 -4.94 -11.19
N VAL A 123 9.37 -4.65 -9.89
CA VAL A 123 9.32 -3.28 -9.36
C VAL A 123 10.50 -3.08 -8.41
N LYS A 124 11.28 -2.02 -8.69
CA LYS A 124 12.36 -1.52 -7.82
C LYS A 124 11.88 -0.21 -7.18
N MET A 125 11.64 -0.24 -5.88
CA MET A 125 11.15 0.92 -5.14
C MET A 125 12.33 1.65 -4.49
N ARG A 126 12.75 2.75 -5.11
CA ARG A 126 13.69 3.73 -4.52
C ARG A 126 12.93 4.72 -3.67
N ASN A 127 13.63 5.55 -2.89
CA ASN A 127 13.03 6.76 -2.33
C ASN A 127 11.79 6.47 -1.46
N PHE A 128 11.70 5.30 -0.83
CA PHE A 128 10.53 4.95 -0.02
C PHE A 128 10.31 5.96 1.11
N ILE A 129 11.39 6.43 1.73
CA ILE A 129 11.33 7.45 2.78
C ILE A 129 10.92 8.81 2.21
N SER A 130 11.39 9.23 1.03
CA SER A 130 10.93 10.51 0.46
C SER A 130 9.49 10.43 -0.03
N PHE A 131 9.05 9.26 -0.51
CA PHE A 131 7.65 9.00 -0.82
C PHE A 131 6.82 9.10 0.46
N VAL A 132 7.15 8.34 1.50
CA VAL A 132 6.45 8.39 2.79
C VAL A 132 6.49 9.77 3.44
N ASN A 133 7.63 10.46 3.43
CA ASN A 133 7.77 11.82 3.98
C ASN A 133 7.00 12.85 3.16
N LYS A 134 7.00 12.73 1.82
CA LYS A 134 6.18 13.59 0.95
C LYS A 134 4.71 13.37 1.23
N GLU A 135 4.28 12.12 1.39
CA GLU A 135 2.90 11.77 1.72
C GLU A 135 2.50 12.32 3.10
N ILE A 136 3.31 12.08 4.15
CA ILE A 136 3.10 12.61 5.51
C ILE A 136 3.01 14.15 5.49
N ASN A 137 3.92 14.82 4.78
CA ASN A 137 3.95 16.27 4.69
C ASN A 137 2.82 16.84 3.80
N SER A 138 2.35 16.10 2.79
CA SER A 138 1.22 16.50 1.94
C SER A 138 -0.13 16.31 2.61
N SER A 139 -0.25 15.36 3.56
CA SER A 139 -1.45 15.19 4.38
C SER A 139 -1.65 16.30 5.42
N SER A 140 -0.70 17.23 5.58
CA SER A 140 -0.85 18.41 6.44
C SER A 140 -1.43 19.64 5.73
N ASN A 141 -1.62 19.60 4.41
CA ASN A 141 -2.23 20.69 3.62
C ASN A 141 -3.42 20.15 2.83
N GLU A 142 -4.55 19.93 3.50
CA GLU A 142 -5.82 19.67 2.82
C GLU A 142 -6.29 20.91 2.06
N GLY A 143 -6.54 20.77 0.77
CA GLY A 143 -7.34 21.72 0.02
C GLY A 143 -6.95 21.88 -1.44
N GLN A 144 -7.23 20.87 -2.29
CA GLN A 144 -7.97 21.03 -3.56
C GLN A 144 -7.88 19.76 -4.41
N SER A 145 -9.05 19.38 -4.92
CA SER A 145 -9.30 18.28 -5.85
C SER A 145 -8.56 18.48 -7.18
N SER A 146 -7.53 17.69 -7.42
CA SER A 146 -6.89 17.52 -8.73
C SER A 146 -6.73 16.03 -9.06
N PRO A 147 -6.50 15.65 -10.34
CA PRO A 147 -6.29 14.26 -10.77
C PRO A 147 -5.16 13.54 -10.01
N GLU A 148 -4.28 14.30 -9.35
CA GLU A 148 -3.15 13.85 -8.54
C GLU A 148 -3.61 13.21 -7.22
N VAL A 149 -4.73 13.65 -6.65
CA VAL A 149 -5.40 12.98 -5.50
C VAL A 149 -5.95 11.62 -5.92
N GLY A 150 -6.35 11.48 -7.19
CA GLY A 150 -6.77 10.20 -7.77
C GLY A 150 -5.63 9.19 -7.83
N ILE A 151 -4.43 9.64 -8.21
CA ILE A 151 -3.21 8.81 -8.26
C ILE A 151 -2.79 8.41 -6.84
N ILE A 152 -2.88 9.32 -5.87
CA ILE A 152 -2.60 9.04 -4.45
C ILE A 152 -3.59 8.01 -3.90
N ARG A 153 -4.89 8.12 -4.24
CA ARG A 153 -5.90 7.12 -3.86
C ARG A 153 -5.62 5.76 -4.50
N ILE A 154 -5.25 5.72 -5.77
CA ILE A 154 -4.89 4.47 -6.48
C ILE A 154 -3.64 3.83 -5.87
N CYS A 155 -2.64 4.63 -5.48
CA CYS A 155 -1.43 4.15 -4.82
C CYS A 155 -1.70 3.66 -3.39
N ARG A 156 -2.54 4.37 -2.61
CA ARG A 156 -2.99 3.93 -1.29
C ARG A 156 -3.78 2.63 -1.41
N GLU A 157 -4.72 2.54 -2.35
CA GLU A 157 -5.46 1.31 -2.63
C GLU A 157 -4.53 0.18 -3.08
N PHE A 158 -3.55 0.45 -3.95
CA PHE A 158 -2.58 -0.56 -4.38
C PHE A 158 -1.69 -1.05 -3.24
N ILE A 159 -1.23 -0.15 -2.36
CA ILE A 159 -0.42 -0.49 -1.19
C ILE A 159 -1.26 -1.26 -0.18
N LEU A 160 -2.50 -0.84 0.10
CA LEU A 160 -3.42 -1.56 0.99
C LEU A 160 -3.84 -2.91 0.41
N GLU A 161 -4.07 -2.99 -0.90
CA GLU A 161 -4.34 -4.22 -1.64
C GLU A 161 -3.13 -5.16 -1.55
N CYS A 162 -1.90 -4.65 -1.70
CA CYS A 162 -0.67 -5.42 -1.49
C CYS A 162 -0.57 -5.89 -0.04
N LEU A 163 -0.74 -5.01 0.96
CA LEU A 163 -0.67 -5.39 2.38
C LEU A 163 -1.73 -6.44 2.75
N LYS A 164 -2.94 -6.31 2.21
CA LYS A 164 -4.04 -7.28 2.34
C LYS A 164 -3.75 -8.60 1.60
N ASN A 165 -3.16 -8.55 0.41
CA ASN A 165 -2.64 -9.73 -0.33
C ASN A 165 -1.63 -10.51 0.52
N PHE A 166 -0.80 -9.80 1.28
CA PHE A 166 0.24 -10.35 2.15
C PHE A 166 -0.25 -10.68 3.57
N GLY A 167 -1.57 -10.54 3.84
CA GLY A 167 -2.18 -10.93 5.11
C GLY A 167 -1.88 -9.98 6.28
N PHE A 168 -1.37 -8.78 6.01
CA PHE A 168 -1.19 -7.74 7.00
C PHE A 168 -2.50 -6.95 7.14
N SER A 169 -3.16 -7.10 8.28
CA SER A 169 -4.19 -6.18 8.73
C SER A 169 -3.50 -5.08 9.52
N ILE A 170 -3.60 -3.82 9.10
CA ILE A 170 -3.05 -2.69 9.84
C ILE A 170 -3.96 -2.46 11.07
N PRO A 171 -3.51 -2.71 12.31
CA PRO A 171 -4.30 -2.45 13.51
C PRO A 171 -4.25 -0.95 13.77
N GLY A 172 -5.37 -0.26 13.59
CA GLY A 172 -5.45 1.20 13.62
C GLY A 172 -6.56 1.75 12.73
N GLU A 173 -7.06 0.96 11.78
CA GLU A 173 -8.40 1.17 11.24
C GLU A 173 -9.41 0.65 12.29
N ASN A 174 -9.61 1.44 13.34
CA ASN A 174 -10.90 1.41 14.01
C ASN A 174 -11.95 1.67 12.93
N ALA A 175 -12.97 0.82 12.94
CA ALA A 175 -14.05 0.75 11.98
C ALA A 175 -15.03 1.95 12.04
N GLU A 176 -14.52 3.17 12.18
CA GLU A 176 -15.29 4.42 12.23
C GLU A 176 -14.54 5.53 11.47
N SER A 177 -14.47 5.42 10.14
CA SER A 177 -14.30 6.54 9.19
C SER A 177 -14.15 6.00 7.76
N LEU A 178 -15.16 5.28 7.30
CA LEU A 178 -15.38 5.00 5.87
C LEU A 178 -16.75 5.58 5.48
N HIS A 179 -16.89 6.90 5.66
CA HIS A 179 -17.84 7.68 4.87
C HIS A 179 -17.00 8.53 3.91
N GLY A 180 -17.07 8.18 2.63
CA GLY A 180 -16.19 8.74 1.62
C GLY A 180 -16.33 8.06 0.27
N SER A 181 -17.52 7.51 -0.05
CA SER A 181 -17.88 7.39 -1.45
C SER A 181 -18.19 8.80 -1.99
N PRO A 182 -17.95 9.10 -3.28
CA PRO A 182 -18.35 10.37 -3.88
C PRO A 182 -19.82 10.73 -3.65
N ALA A 183 -20.69 9.72 -3.47
CA ALA A 183 -22.09 9.89 -3.14
C ALA A 183 -22.31 10.41 -1.70
N ASP A 184 -21.44 10.06 -0.74
CA ASP A 184 -21.52 10.58 0.64
C ASP A 184 -21.16 12.06 0.69
N ASN A 185 -20.15 12.49 -0.07
CA ASN A 185 -19.77 13.90 -0.19
C ASN A 185 -20.88 14.74 -0.85
N VAL A 186 -21.64 14.15 -1.78
CA VAL A 186 -22.80 14.81 -2.38
C VAL A 186 -23.94 14.91 -1.37
N LEU A 187 -24.16 13.86 -0.57
CA LEU A 187 -25.18 13.85 0.48
C LEU A 187 -24.90 14.89 1.57
N ASP A 188 -23.67 14.99 2.03
CA ASP A 188 -23.28 15.98 3.05
C ASP A 188 -23.50 17.41 2.54
N LYS A 189 -23.20 17.69 1.26
CA LYS A 189 -23.51 18.97 0.62
C LYS A 189 -25.01 19.23 0.47
N ILE A 190 -25.80 18.21 0.12
CA ILE A 190 -27.27 18.35 0.05
C ILE A 190 -27.85 18.66 1.43
N ILE A 191 -27.29 18.05 2.49
CA ILE A 191 -27.69 18.28 3.88
C ILE A 191 -27.26 19.67 4.35
N GLU A 192 -26.08 20.14 3.94
CA GLU A 192 -25.60 21.50 4.21
C GLU A 192 -26.52 22.55 3.55
N ILE A 193 -26.89 22.35 2.27
CA ILE A 193 -27.86 23.19 1.57
C ILE A 193 -29.20 23.20 2.31
N ARG A 194 -29.71 22.04 2.72
CA ARG A 194 -30.95 21.96 3.50
C ARG A 194 -30.86 22.71 4.84
N ASN A 195 -29.74 22.61 5.54
CA ASN A 195 -29.54 23.30 6.82
C ASN A 195 -29.46 24.82 6.64
N SER A 196 -28.87 25.30 5.54
CA SER A 196 -28.89 26.72 5.16
C SER A 196 -30.30 27.20 4.85
N LEU A 197 -31.11 26.43 4.10
CA LEU A 197 -32.52 26.75 3.83
C LEU A 197 -33.36 26.82 5.12
N ARG A 198 -33.10 25.95 6.09
CA ARG A 198 -33.73 26.03 7.43
C ARG A 198 -33.35 27.29 8.19
N LYS A 199 -32.10 27.76 8.08
CA LYS A 199 -31.66 29.04 8.69
C LYS A 199 -32.33 30.24 8.02
N GLU A 200 -32.54 30.17 6.72
CA GLU A 200 -33.23 31.19 5.93
C GLU A 200 -34.77 31.13 6.07
N LYS A 201 -35.29 30.17 6.85
CA LYS A 201 -36.73 29.90 7.09
C LYS A 201 -37.52 29.48 5.85
N ASP A 202 -36.84 28.99 4.81
CA ASP A 202 -37.49 28.34 3.67
C ASP A 202 -37.71 26.84 3.97
N PHE A 203 -38.74 26.58 4.77
CA PHE A 203 -39.08 25.23 5.23
C PHE A 203 -39.65 24.35 4.10
N SER A 204 -40.30 24.96 3.10
CA SER A 204 -40.89 24.23 1.98
C SER A 204 -39.82 23.57 1.11
N ALA A 205 -38.74 24.30 0.79
CA ALA A 205 -37.61 23.76 0.03
C ALA A 205 -36.82 22.73 0.84
N ALA A 206 -36.66 22.96 2.15
CA ALA A 206 -35.97 22.02 3.03
C ALA A 206 -36.71 20.67 3.17
N ASP A 207 -38.04 20.70 3.27
CA ASP A 207 -38.87 19.49 3.32
C ASP A 207 -38.84 18.72 1.99
N ALA A 208 -38.83 19.42 0.85
CA ALA A 208 -38.70 18.77 -0.46
C ALA A 208 -37.38 17.99 -0.61
N ILE A 209 -36.26 18.53 -0.07
CA ILE A 209 -34.97 17.82 -0.04
C ILE A 209 -35.03 16.59 0.88
N ARG A 210 -35.70 16.68 2.03
CA ARG A 210 -35.86 15.54 2.94
C ARG A 210 -36.64 14.42 2.27
N ASP A 211 -37.76 14.75 1.64
CA ASP A 211 -38.64 13.76 1.04
C ASP A 211 -37.98 13.12 -0.19
N GLY A 212 -37.27 13.90 -1.02
CA GLY A 212 -36.47 13.37 -2.13
C GLY A 212 -35.34 12.44 -1.67
N LEU A 213 -34.70 12.74 -0.54
CA LEU A 213 -33.69 11.85 0.06
C LEU A 213 -34.31 10.56 0.63
N ARG A 214 -35.54 10.64 1.16
CA ARG A 214 -36.27 9.46 1.64
C ARG A 214 -36.61 8.50 0.50
N ASP A 215 -36.98 9.02 -0.66
CA ASP A 215 -37.33 8.21 -1.84
C ASP A 215 -36.14 7.41 -2.39
N VAL A 216 -34.92 7.90 -2.20
CA VAL A 216 -33.68 7.18 -2.54
C VAL A 216 -33.13 6.31 -1.40
N GLY A 217 -33.92 6.09 -0.33
CA GLY A 217 -33.58 5.20 0.78
C GLY A 217 -32.68 5.79 1.86
N ILE A 218 -32.64 7.13 1.96
CA ILE A 218 -31.79 7.84 2.93
C ILE A 218 -32.68 8.52 3.97
N GLU A 219 -32.49 8.13 5.22
CA GLU A 219 -33.26 8.66 6.34
C GLU A 219 -32.47 9.75 7.06
N ILE A 220 -33.11 10.90 7.27
CA ILE A 220 -32.54 12.05 7.97
C ILE A 220 -33.07 12.08 9.40
N LYS A 221 -32.17 12.23 10.36
CA LYS A 221 -32.48 12.41 11.78
C LYS A 221 -32.07 13.81 12.22
N ASP A 222 -33.05 14.57 12.71
CA ASP A 222 -32.83 15.94 13.17
C ASP A 222 -32.51 15.99 14.66
N HIS A 223 -31.43 16.67 15.01
CA HIS A 223 -31.01 17.00 16.36
C HIS A 223 -30.90 18.53 16.50
N GLY A 224 -32.04 19.21 16.64
CA GLY A 224 -32.08 20.66 16.78
C GLY A 224 -31.67 21.38 15.48
N GLN A 225 -30.52 22.05 15.48
CA GLN A 225 -29.96 22.74 14.30
C GLN A 225 -29.03 21.87 13.44
N LEU A 226 -28.70 20.68 13.91
CA LEU A 226 -27.85 19.72 13.21
C LEU A 226 -28.69 18.52 12.80
N SER A 227 -28.35 17.93 11.66
CA SER A 227 -29.04 16.74 11.19
C SER A 227 -28.02 15.71 10.76
N SER A 228 -28.20 14.48 11.21
CA SER A 228 -27.45 13.32 10.77
C SER A 228 -28.28 12.50 9.78
N TRP A 229 -27.64 11.63 9.01
CA TRP A 229 -28.34 10.76 8.06
C TRP A 229 -27.85 9.33 8.18
N SER A 230 -28.71 8.38 7.81
CA SER A 230 -28.36 6.97 7.68
C SER A 230 -28.99 6.38 6.42
N ARG A 231 -28.26 5.51 5.73
CA ARG A 231 -28.82 4.69 4.66
C ARG A 231 -29.60 3.53 5.27
N ARG A 232 -30.76 3.23 4.68
CA ARG A 232 -31.57 2.08 5.05
C ARG A 232 -31.08 0.79 4.40
#